data_AF-A0AAQ3QN41-F1
#
_entry.id   AF-A0AAQ3QN41-F1
#
_cell.length_a   1.000
_cell.length_b   1.000
_cell.length_c   1.000
_cell.angle_alpha   90.00
_cell.angle_beta   90.00
_cell.angle_gamma   90.00
#
_symmetry.space_group_name_H-M   'P 1'
#
loop_
_entity.id
_entity.type
_entity.pdbx_description
1 polymer ?
#
loop_
_entity_poly.entity_id
_entity_poly.type
_entity_poly.pdbx_seq_one_letter_code
_entity_poly.pdbx_strand_id
1 'polypeptide(L)'
;MKLGLLPPLVILCSDIFLNNSPLISALPFDPTRIQTVEASTLRPSKVIYHPPTRLCVIRKLQTDPLKLGPCEQADGWGYTPQKFLFVKGTYFCLQAVESGKPAKLGIICSESDSSWDITSKQFSTKLPSGSTLCLDVDPGNTLITNPCLCLSSGACNQDSQWFEFADRNEVVEVSQVSSP
;
A
#
# COMPACT_ATOMS: atom_id res chain seq x y z
N MET A 1 7.39 -39.00 -41.97
CA MET A 1 8.59 -38.40 -42.57
C MET A 1 8.23 -37.05 -43.18
N LYS A 2 8.61 -35.94 -42.53
CA LYS A 2 9.04 -34.70 -43.19
C LYS A 2 9.66 -33.77 -42.15
N LEU A 3 10.98 -33.61 -42.27
CA LEU A 3 11.76 -32.53 -41.67
C LEU A 3 11.39 -31.19 -42.34
N GLY A 4 11.56 -30.10 -41.58
CA GLY A 4 11.67 -28.73 -42.12
C GLY A 4 11.52 -27.69 -41.00
N LEU A 5 12.60 -27.39 -40.27
CA LEU A 5 13.46 -26.20 -40.43
C LEU A 5 12.86 -24.91 -39.82
N LEU A 6 13.45 -24.44 -38.70
CA LEU A 6 13.39 -23.03 -38.29
C LEU A 6 14.23 -22.17 -39.24
N PRO A 7 13.92 -20.86 -39.32
CA PRO A 7 14.99 -19.87 -39.29
C PRO A 7 14.76 -18.79 -38.21
N PRO A 8 15.85 -18.20 -37.67
CA PRO A 8 15.82 -17.12 -36.69
C PRO A 8 15.66 -15.76 -37.40
N LEU A 9 14.81 -14.89 -36.87
CA LEU A 9 14.79 -13.48 -37.28
C LEU A 9 15.85 -12.72 -36.49
N VAL A 10 16.95 -12.47 -37.17
CA VAL A 10 18.02 -11.53 -36.79
C VAL A 10 17.53 -10.15 -37.23
N ILE A 11 17.17 -9.27 -36.29
CA ILE A 11 16.92 -7.85 -36.60
C ILE A 11 18.22 -7.09 -36.33
N LEU A 12 18.76 -6.57 -37.42
CA LEU A 12 20.00 -5.82 -37.52
C LEU A 12 19.86 -4.47 -36.80
N CYS A 13 20.86 -4.14 -35.99
CA CYS A 13 21.10 -2.80 -35.46
C CYS A 13 21.42 -1.87 -36.64
N SER A 14 20.61 -0.85 -36.89
CA SER A 14 20.92 0.19 -37.85
C SER A 14 21.70 1.32 -37.17
N ASP A 15 22.96 1.46 -37.56
CA ASP A 15 23.82 2.60 -37.23
C ASP A 15 23.21 3.90 -37.77
N ILE A 16 22.92 4.85 -36.87
CA ILE A 16 22.59 6.23 -37.26
C ILE A 16 23.89 7.02 -37.38
N PHE A 17 24.19 7.38 -38.62
CA PHE A 17 25.35 8.16 -39.03
C PHE A 17 25.40 9.54 -38.37
N LEU A 18 26.58 9.86 -37.83
CA LEU A 18 27.02 11.20 -37.47
C LEU A 18 27.00 12.11 -38.72
N ASN A 19 26.34 13.26 -38.63
CA ASN A 19 26.52 14.35 -39.57
C ASN A 19 26.84 15.66 -38.81
N ASN A 20 28.05 16.17 -39.04
CA ASN A 20 28.57 17.49 -38.62
C ASN A 20 27.97 18.58 -39.55
N SER A 21 27.48 19.74 -39.08
CA SER A 21 28.17 21.01 -38.70
C SER A 21 27.18 22.19 -38.93
N PRO A 22 27.46 23.48 -38.60
CA PRO A 22 28.24 24.07 -37.51
C PRO A 22 27.48 25.21 -36.74
N LEU A 23 28.12 25.72 -35.66
CA LEU A 23 27.85 26.97 -34.93
C LEU A 23 26.50 27.13 -34.20
N ILE A 24 26.48 26.69 -32.93
CA ILE A 24 25.62 27.25 -31.89
C ILE A 24 26.55 27.94 -30.89
N SER A 25 26.37 29.25 -30.68
CA SER A 25 27.07 29.99 -29.63
C SER A 25 26.83 29.31 -28.28
N ALA A 26 27.91 28.94 -27.59
CA ALA A 26 27.84 28.43 -26.24
C ALA A 26 27.31 29.53 -25.30
N LEU A 27 26.07 29.38 -24.85
CA LEU A 27 25.62 30.05 -23.63
C LEU A 27 26.28 29.35 -22.44
N PRO A 28 26.66 30.09 -21.37
CA PRO A 28 27.20 29.46 -20.18
C PRO A 28 26.16 28.51 -19.58
N PHE A 29 26.52 27.22 -19.49
CA PHE A 29 25.77 26.25 -18.70
C PHE A 29 25.83 26.71 -17.25
N ASP A 30 24.70 27.14 -16.71
CA ASP A 30 24.52 27.37 -15.29
C ASP A 30 24.30 26.00 -14.62
N PRO A 31 25.23 25.49 -13.80
CA PRO A 31 25.11 24.18 -13.17
C PRO A 31 24.03 24.12 -12.08
N THR A 32 23.28 25.19 -11.86
CA THR A 32 22.42 25.34 -10.67
C THR A 32 20.94 25.00 -10.87
N ARG A 33 20.54 24.32 -11.94
CA ARG A 33 19.16 23.80 -12.03
C ARG A 33 18.97 22.56 -12.89
N ILE A 34 19.61 21.46 -12.48
CA ILE A 34 19.01 20.14 -12.69
C ILE A 34 18.39 19.74 -11.35
N GLN A 35 17.20 20.26 -11.06
CA GLN A 35 16.27 19.50 -10.24
C GLN A 35 15.61 18.51 -11.21
N THR A 36 16.25 17.36 -11.41
CA THR A 36 15.50 16.15 -11.76
C THR A 36 14.60 15.89 -10.56
N VAL A 37 13.44 16.55 -10.56
CA VAL A 37 12.29 15.97 -9.89
C VAL A 37 11.99 14.75 -10.75
N GLU A 38 12.60 13.61 -10.42
CA GLU A 38 11.97 12.34 -10.71
C GLU A 38 10.65 12.39 -9.98
N ALA A 39 9.63 12.92 -10.66
CA ALA A 39 8.26 12.78 -10.24
C ALA A 39 8.04 11.28 -10.18
N SER A 40 8.11 10.73 -8.97
CA SER A 40 7.91 9.30 -8.73
C SER A 40 6.62 8.97 -9.44
N THR A 41 6.71 8.12 -10.46
CA THR A 41 5.55 7.74 -11.29
C THR A 41 4.67 6.74 -10.53
N LEU A 42 4.74 6.77 -9.20
CA LEU A 42 3.87 6.04 -8.30
C LEU A 42 2.49 6.66 -8.46
N ARG A 43 1.60 5.89 -9.09
CA ARG A 43 0.18 6.24 -9.16
C ARG A 43 -0.30 6.60 -7.75
N PRO A 44 -1.10 7.68 -7.60
CA PRO A 44 -1.68 8.02 -6.31
C PRO A 44 -2.45 6.79 -5.80
N SER A 45 -1.91 6.19 -4.76
CA SER A 45 -2.46 5.01 -4.12
C SER A 45 -2.81 5.40 -2.70
N LYS A 46 -4.07 5.19 -2.35
CA LYS A 46 -4.49 5.22 -0.96
C LYS A 46 -3.80 4.07 -0.24
N VAL A 47 -3.27 4.35 0.94
CA VAL A 47 -2.65 3.38 1.84
C VAL A 47 -3.46 3.33 3.13
N ILE A 48 -3.40 2.21 3.85
CA ILE A 48 -3.91 2.15 5.22
C ILE A 48 -2.78 2.60 6.13
N TYR A 49 -2.97 3.75 6.76
CA TYR A 49 -2.01 4.44 7.62
C TYR A 49 -2.42 4.29 9.08
N HIS A 50 -1.44 4.12 9.96
CA HIS A 50 -1.60 4.05 11.41
C HIS A 50 -0.97 5.30 12.04
N PRO A 51 -1.77 6.36 12.32
CA PRO A 51 -1.26 7.66 12.73
C PRO A 51 -0.36 7.63 13.97
N PRO A 52 -0.66 6.87 15.04
CA PRO A 52 0.16 6.89 16.25
C PRO A 52 1.60 6.41 16.05
N THR A 53 1.84 5.48 15.12
CA THR A 53 3.19 4.97 14.82
C THR A 53 3.81 5.64 13.59
N ARG A 54 3.02 6.39 12.82
CA ARG A 54 3.40 6.91 11.49
C ARG A 54 3.86 5.83 10.50
N LEU A 55 3.25 4.66 10.57
CA LEU A 55 3.56 3.53 9.70
C LEU A 55 2.33 3.16 8.88
N CYS A 56 2.55 2.46 7.77
CA CYS A 56 1.50 1.96 6.92
C CYS A 56 1.42 0.43 6.95
N VAL A 57 0.27 -0.11 6.56
CA VAL A 57 0.08 -1.54 6.38
C VAL A 57 0.89 -2.01 5.17
N ILE A 58 1.84 -2.89 5.43
CA ILE A 58 2.71 -3.51 4.44
C ILE A 58 2.53 -5.03 4.44
N ARG A 59 2.88 -5.63 3.30
CA ARG A 59 2.99 -7.08 3.13
C ARG A 59 4.42 -7.40 2.72
N LYS A 60 5.14 -8.15 3.56
CA LYS A 60 6.51 -8.57 3.25
C LYS A 60 6.52 -9.71 2.24
N LEU A 61 5.89 -10.81 2.60
CA LEU A 61 5.64 -11.96 1.73
C LEU A 61 4.14 -12.23 1.68
N GLN A 62 3.69 -12.95 0.65
CA GLN A 62 2.27 -13.24 0.44
C GLN A 62 1.65 -14.07 1.58
N THR A 63 2.44 -14.90 2.24
CA THR A 63 2.02 -15.78 3.35
C THR A 63 2.25 -15.18 4.73
N ASP A 64 3.00 -14.08 4.82
CA ASP A 64 3.31 -13.46 6.10
C ASP A 64 2.09 -12.70 6.62
N PRO A 65 1.91 -12.63 7.94
CA PRO A 65 0.97 -11.69 8.54
C PRO A 65 1.23 -10.26 8.05
N LEU A 66 0.16 -9.49 7.87
CA LEU A 66 0.28 -8.06 7.58
C LEU A 66 0.96 -7.36 8.75
N LYS A 67 1.81 -6.38 8.44
CA LYS A 67 2.57 -5.62 9.45
C LYS A 67 2.50 -4.13 9.19
N LEU A 68 2.81 -3.35 10.21
CA LEU A 68 3.17 -1.95 10.04
C LEU A 68 4.63 -1.83 9.60
N GLY A 69 4.88 -0.93 8.66
CA GLY A 69 6.21 -0.58 8.17
C GLY A 69 6.21 0.73 7.36
N PRO A 70 7.35 1.08 6.74
CA PRO A 70 7.49 2.33 5.98
C PRO A 70 6.45 2.46 4.86
N CYS A 71 5.85 3.63 4.72
CA CYS A 71 4.73 3.87 3.79
C CYS A 71 5.13 3.79 2.31
N GLU A 72 6.41 3.96 2.00
CA GLU A 72 6.99 3.75 0.67
C GLU A 72 6.82 2.29 0.21
N GLN A 73 6.83 1.35 1.16
CA GLN A 73 6.70 -0.09 0.93
C GLN A 73 5.24 -0.57 1.01
N ALA A 74 4.29 0.31 1.30
CA ALA A 74 2.90 -0.06 1.46
C ALA A 74 2.28 -0.53 0.15
N ASP A 75 1.36 -1.49 0.26
CA ASP A 75 0.47 -1.85 -0.84
C ASP A 75 -0.57 -0.73 -1.05
N GLY A 76 -1.07 -0.58 -2.28
CA GLY A 76 -2.21 0.29 -2.54
C GLY A 76 -3.51 -0.39 -2.13
N TRP A 77 -4.39 0.31 -1.42
CA TRP A 77 -5.65 -0.23 -0.93
C TRP A 77 -6.86 0.42 -1.59
N GLY A 78 -7.94 -0.35 -1.70
CA GLY A 78 -9.26 0.09 -2.14
C GLY A 78 -10.34 -0.39 -1.19
N TYR A 79 -11.52 0.23 -1.30
CA TYR A 79 -12.69 -0.10 -0.50
C TYR A 79 -13.91 -0.17 -1.41
N THR A 80 -14.64 -1.29 -1.38
CA THR A 80 -15.80 -1.52 -2.26
C THR A 80 -17.10 -1.04 -1.62
N PRO A 81 -18.19 -0.85 -2.39
CA PRO A 81 -19.52 -0.60 -1.85
C PRO A 81 -20.04 -1.72 -0.92
N GLN A 82 -19.57 -2.97 -1.13
CA GLN A 82 -19.84 -4.12 -0.25
C GLN A 82 -18.97 -4.12 1.02
N LYS A 83 -18.24 -3.04 1.25
CA LYS A 83 -17.38 -2.82 2.42
C LYS A 83 -16.15 -3.73 2.50
N PHE A 84 -15.63 -4.17 1.36
CA PHE A 84 -14.41 -4.98 1.34
C PHE A 84 -13.17 -4.09 1.19
N LEU A 85 -12.24 -4.21 2.12
CA LEU A 85 -10.89 -3.67 2.03
C LEU A 85 -10.05 -4.61 1.16
N PHE A 86 -9.54 -4.13 0.03
CA PHE A 86 -8.79 -4.97 -0.92
C PHE A 86 -7.48 -4.32 -1.37
N VAL A 87 -6.51 -5.17 -1.70
CA VAL A 87 -5.21 -4.74 -2.23
C VAL A 87 -5.35 -4.50 -3.74
N LYS A 88 -5.14 -3.25 -4.17
CA LYS A 88 -5.26 -2.83 -5.58
C LYS A 88 -4.35 -3.66 -6.48
N GLY A 89 -4.88 -4.06 -7.63
CA GLY A 89 -4.15 -4.89 -8.61
C GLY A 89 -4.10 -6.37 -8.25
N THR A 90 -4.79 -6.79 -7.19
CA THR A 90 -4.90 -8.19 -6.76
C THR A 90 -6.35 -8.55 -6.44
N TYR A 91 -6.59 -9.82 -6.13
CA TYR A 91 -7.88 -10.31 -5.62
C TYR A 91 -7.93 -10.40 -4.10
N PHE A 92 -6.89 -9.93 -3.40
CA PHE A 92 -6.81 -10.07 -1.95
C PHE A 92 -7.68 -9.05 -1.24
N CYS A 93 -8.51 -9.53 -0.31
CA CYS A 93 -9.22 -8.72 0.67
C CYS A 93 -8.75 -9.03 2.09
N LEU A 94 -8.86 -8.03 2.95
CA LEU A 94 -8.60 -8.15 4.37
C LEU A 94 -9.73 -8.94 5.02
N GLN A 95 -9.37 -9.99 5.75
CA GLN A 95 -10.32 -10.80 6.50
C GLN A 95 -9.96 -10.80 7.99
N ALA A 96 -10.99 -10.63 8.81
CA ALA A 96 -10.93 -10.89 10.23
C ALA A 96 -10.93 -12.40 10.50
N VAL A 97 -10.38 -12.77 11.65
CA VAL A 97 -10.34 -14.17 12.09
C VAL A 97 -11.06 -14.29 13.43
N GLU A 98 -10.31 -14.10 14.51
CA GLU A 98 -10.81 -14.14 15.88
C GLU A 98 -10.04 -13.10 16.70
N SER A 99 -10.54 -12.78 17.89
CA SER A 99 -9.83 -11.91 18.83
C SER A 99 -8.41 -12.40 19.09
N GLY A 100 -7.44 -11.50 19.06
CA GLY A 100 -6.02 -11.75 19.29
C GLY A 100 -5.32 -12.51 18.16
N LYS A 101 -5.99 -12.77 17.02
CA LYS A 101 -5.39 -13.47 15.88
C LYS A 101 -4.98 -12.48 14.78
N PRO A 102 -3.92 -12.79 14.01
CA PRO A 102 -3.55 -12.00 12.84
C PRO A 102 -4.69 -11.88 11.84
N ALA A 103 -4.91 -10.67 11.33
CA ALA A 103 -5.75 -10.47 10.17
C ALA A 103 -5.08 -11.10 8.95
N LYS A 104 -5.87 -11.70 8.05
CA LYS A 104 -5.35 -12.43 6.88
C LYS A 104 -5.78 -11.75 5.59
N LEU A 105 -5.03 -12.03 4.53
CA LEU A 105 -5.49 -11.76 3.16
C LEU A 105 -6.11 -13.03 2.58
N GLY A 106 -7.35 -12.92 2.11
CA GLY A 106 -8.07 -14.00 1.44
C GLY A 106 -8.41 -13.62 -0.01
N ILE A 107 -8.59 -14.64 -0.85
CA ILE A 107 -9.10 -14.47 -2.22
C ILE A 107 -10.64 -14.52 -2.23
N ILE A 108 -11.21 -15.30 -1.30
CA ILE A 108 -12.66 -15.47 -1.16
C ILE A 108 -13.17 -14.46 -0.14
N CYS A 109 -13.65 -13.32 -0.63
CA CYS A 109 -14.20 -12.26 0.21
C CYS A 109 -15.67 -12.54 0.50
N SER A 110 -16.03 -12.52 1.79
CA SER A 110 -17.40 -12.77 2.23
C SER A 110 -17.85 -11.70 3.20
N GLU A 111 -19.16 -11.45 3.28
CA GLU A 111 -19.70 -10.51 4.25
C GLU A 111 -19.48 -10.96 5.70
N SER A 112 -19.27 -12.26 5.94
CA SER A 112 -19.07 -12.81 7.29
C SER A 112 -17.73 -12.42 7.94
N ASP A 113 -16.66 -12.27 7.16
CA ASP A 113 -15.31 -12.06 7.72
C ASP A 113 -14.51 -10.97 7.00
N SER A 114 -15.01 -10.45 5.88
CA SER A 114 -14.27 -9.51 5.02
C SER A 114 -14.99 -8.15 4.88
N SER A 115 -16.14 -7.96 5.54
CA SER A 115 -16.90 -6.70 5.56
C SER A 115 -16.43 -5.79 6.69
N TRP A 116 -15.93 -4.61 6.36
CA TRP A 116 -15.34 -3.66 7.29
C TRP A 116 -16.10 -2.32 7.31
N ASP A 117 -16.72 -1.99 8.43
CA ASP A 117 -17.25 -0.67 8.71
C ASP A 117 -16.12 0.29 9.08
N ILE A 118 -15.96 1.33 8.27
CA ILE A 118 -14.91 2.33 8.43
C ILE A 118 -15.51 3.61 9.00
N THR A 119 -15.05 3.98 10.18
CA THR A 119 -15.32 5.26 10.82
C THR A 119 -14.11 6.18 10.66
N SER A 120 -14.13 7.37 11.27
CA SER A 120 -13.00 8.32 11.16
C SER A 120 -11.69 7.78 11.73
N LYS A 121 -11.72 6.83 12.67
CA LYS A 121 -10.52 6.26 13.30
C LYS A 121 -10.46 4.75 13.30
N GLN A 122 -11.58 4.06 13.14
CA GLN A 122 -11.67 2.64 13.48
C GLN A 122 -12.25 1.83 12.33
N PHE A 123 -11.60 0.72 12.01
CA PHE A 123 -12.03 -0.25 11.01
C PHE A 123 -12.57 -1.46 11.76
N SER A 124 -13.90 -1.64 11.73
CA SER A 124 -14.59 -2.67 12.52
C SER A 124 -15.30 -3.68 11.64
N THR A 125 -15.52 -4.89 12.15
CA THR A 125 -16.22 -5.97 11.45
C THR A 125 -17.04 -6.76 12.46
N LYS A 126 -18.17 -7.30 12.02
CA LYS A 126 -19.04 -8.15 12.84
C LYS A 126 -18.97 -9.57 12.34
N LEU A 127 -18.43 -10.47 13.16
CA LEU A 127 -18.32 -11.88 12.83
C LEU A 127 -19.67 -12.59 12.99
N PRO A 128 -19.86 -13.79 12.38
CA PRO A 128 -21.09 -14.58 12.52
C PRO A 128 -21.37 -15.00 13.96
N SER A 129 -20.32 -15.08 14.79
CA SER A 129 -20.44 -15.31 16.24
C SER A 129 -21.16 -14.16 16.99
N GLY A 130 -21.42 -13.04 16.32
CA GLY A 130 -22.03 -11.85 16.90
C GLY A 130 -21.02 -10.87 17.51
N SER A 131 -19.75 -11.26 17.63
CA SER A 131 -18.68 -10.39 18.12
C SER A 131 -18.32 -9.29 17.10
N THR A 132 -18.15 -8.06 17.60
CA THR A 132 -17.60 -6.95 16.81
C THR A 132 -16.12 -6.82 17.13
N LEU A 133 -15.28 -7.00 16.12
CA LEU A 133 -13.84 -6.85 16.21
C LEU A 133 -13.40 -5.62 15.41
N CYS A 134 -12.27 -5.06 15.80
CA CYS A 134 -11.61 -3.97 15.14
C CYS A 134 -10.21 -4.38 14.70
N LEU A 135 -9.77 -3.75 13.62
CA LEU A 135 -8.38 -3.84 13.22
C LEU A 135 -7.53 -3.19 14.32
N ASP A 136 -6.46 -3.88 14.68
CA ASP A 136 -5.59 -3.52 15.79
C ASP A 136 -4.15 -3.87 15.43
N VAL A 137 -3.19 -3.31 16.15
CA VAL A 137 -1.78 -3.63 16.01
C VAL A 137 -1.21 -4.15 17.32
N ASP A 138 -0.51 -5.28 17.24
CA ASP A 138 0.20 -5.83 18.40
C ASP A 138 1.53 -5.08 18.66
N PRO A 139 2.16 -5.25 19.83
CA PRO A 139 3.46 -4.63 20.12
C PRO A 139 4.60 -5.04 19.14
N GLY A 140 4.42 -6.10 18.37
CA GLY A 140 5.32 -6.58 17.33
C GLY A 140 5.02 -5.99 15.94
N ASN A 141 4.18 -4.96 15.86
CA ASN A 141 3.71 -4.30 14.64
C ASN A 141 2.93 -5.23 13.70
N THR A 142 2.36 -6.33 14.19
CA THR A 142 1.53 -7.24 13.41
C THR A 142 0.09 -6.79 13.46
N LEU A 143 -0.58 -6.76 12.30
CA LEU A 143 -2.01 -6.49 12.24
C LEU A 143 -2.79 -7.69 12.78
N ILE A 144 -3.56 -7.44 13.82
CA ILE A 144 -4.42 -8.42 14.48
C ILE A 144 -5.86 -7.91 14.52
N THR A 145 -6.79 -8.76 14.91
CA THR A 145 -8.17 -8.35 15.22
C THR A 145 -8.44 -8.51 16.71
N ASN A 146 -9.00 -7.49 17.34
CA ASN A 146 -9.37 -7.50 18.76
C ASN A 146 -10.76 -6.87 18.96
N PRO A 147 -11.40 -7.03 20.12
CA PRO A 147 -12.60 -6.28 20.45
C PRO A 147 -12.33 -4.79 20.30
N CYS A 148 -13.30 -4.08 19.74
CA CYS A 148 -13.18 -2.65 19.51
C CYS A 148 -13.00 -1.90 20.83
N LEU A 149 -11.93 -1.11 20.91
CA LEU A 149 -11.74 -0.13 21.97
C LEU A 149 -12.76 0.99 21.77
N CYS A 150 -13.18 1.60 22.88
CA CYS A 150 -13.96 2.85 22.87
C CYS A 150 -15.40 2.77 22.34
N LEU A 151 -16.16 1.76 22.72
CA LEU A 151 -17.61 1.67 22.42
C LEU A 151 -18.48 2.71 23.17
N SER A 152 -17.92 3.51 24.10
CA SER A 152 -18.65 4.50 24.91
C SER A 152 -17.94 5.86 25.01
N SER A 153 -18.71 6.91 25.30
CA SER A 153 -18.25 8.30 25.39
C SER A 153 -17.48 8.56 26.69
N GLY A 154 -16.17 8.37 26.65
CA GLY A 154 -15.22 8.72 27.72
C GLY A 154 -13.84 9.00 27.14
N ALA A 155 -12.87 9.37 27.99
CA ALA A 155 -11.47 9.48 27.59
C ALA A 155 -10.95 8.09 27.26
N CYS A 156 -10.91 7.76 25.97
CA CYS A 156 -10.62 6.43 25.51
C CYS A 156 -9.42 6.44 24.57
N ASN A 157 -8.39 5.67 24.96
CA ASN A 157 -7.21 5.47 24.14
C ASN A 157 -7.47 4.28 23.20
N GLN A 158 -7.53 4.58 21.91
CA GLN A 158 -7.67 3.61 20.81
C GLN A 158 -6.47 3.68 19.86
N ASP A 159 -5.31 4.13 20.35
CA ASP A 159 -4.16 4.42 19.50
C ASP A 159 -3.76 3.20 18.66
N SER A 160 -3.76 1.99 19.22
CA SER A 160 -3.44 0.76 18.48
C SER A 160 -4.50 0.35 17.44
N GLN A 161 -5.73 0.86 17.58
CA GLN A 161 -6.85 0.59 16.68
C GLN A 161 -7.16 1.76 15.75
N TRP A 162 -6.31 2.80 15.74
CA TRP A 162 -6.51 3.97 14.90
C TRP A 162 -5.90 3.75 13.52
N PHE A 163 -6.77 3.55 12.53
CA PHE A 163 -6.39 3.44 11.12
C PHE A 163 -7.14 4.44 10.23
N GLU A 164 -6.46 4.94 9.21
CA GLU A 164 -7.02 5.88 8.24
C GLU A 164 -6.59 5.53 6.81
N PHE A 165 -7.40 5.96 5.84
CA PHE A 165 -6.97 6.00 4.45
C PHE A 165 -6.24 7.31 4.16
N ALA A 166 -4.97 7.22 3.78
CA ALA A 166 -4.16 8.38 3.44
C ALA A 166 -3.61 8.30 2.01
N ASP A 167 -3.31 9.44 1.40
CA ASP A 167 -2.52 9.46 0.17
C ASP A 167 -1.07 9.13 0.48
N ARG A 168 -0.49 8.15 -0.22
CA ARG A 168 0.90 7.70 0.01
C ARG A 168 1.88 8.87 0.03
N ASN A 169 1.78 9.77 -0.95
CA ASN A 169 2.73 10.86 -1.12
C ASN A 169 2.68 11.82 0.08
N GLU A 170 1.49 12.10 0.62
CA GLU A 170 1.31 12.95 1.78
C GLU A 170 1.96 12.37 3.05
N VAL A 171 1.76 11.08 3.31
CA VAL A 171 2.31 10.43 4.52
C VAL A 171 3.83 10.18 4.43
N VAL A 172 4.35 9.97 3.23
CA VAL A 172 5.80 9.85 3.00
C VAL A 172 6.49 11.20 3.25
N GLU A 173 5.95 12.30 2.74
CA GLU A 173 6.51 13.64 2.96
C GLU A 173 6.56 14.00 4.46
N VAL A 174 5.51 13.70 5.22
CA VAL A 174 5.49 13.90 6.69
C VAL A 174 6.58 13.08 7.40
N SER A 175 6.84 11.86 6.92
CA SER A 175 7.85 10.98 7.50
C SER A 175 9.29 11.47 7.23
N GLN A 176 9.52 12.11 6.07
CA GLN A 176 10.83 12.66 5.70
C GLN A 176 11.14 13.98 6.41
N VAL A 177 10.14 14.81 6.70
CA VAL A 177 10.32 16.10 7.40
C VAL A 177 10.55 15.94 8.91
N SER A 178 10.23 14.77 9.48
CA SER A 178 10.32 14.51 10.92
C SER A 178 11.54 13.68 11.37
N SER A 179 12.47 13.37 10.45
CA SER A 179 13.74 12.73 10.80
C SER A 179 14.81 13.80 11.14
N PRO A 180 15.47 13.74 12.33
CA PRO A 180 16.51 14.70 12.73
C PRO A 180 17.82 14.57 11.94
#